data_AF-A0A3B8USL8-F1
#
_entry.id   AF-A0A3B8USL8-F1
#
_cell.length_a   1.000
_cell.length_b   1.000
_cell.length_c   1.000
_cell.angle_alpha   90.00
_cell.angle_beta   90.00
_cell.angle_gamma   90.00
#
_symmetry.space_group_name_H-M   'P 1'
#
loop_
_entity.id
_entity.type
_entity.pdbx_description
1 polymer ?
#
loop_
_entity_poly.entity_id
_entity_poly.type
_entity_poly.pdbx_seq_one_letter_code
_entity_poly.pdbx_strand_id
1 'polypeptide(L)'
;MKLLDGSQSGSKVQASVSKSAATGATTNHAAVAQVNTSASNVGELASGKSMTYSITVLDKNNNATTTSVTVSYDGTTNKFTDKDGNELGTATGTDKATKATGAETAAAIAKALSNTSLGDKFDIENDTAKIKLTTKDASDSPNSVLISVDGAAGEVAGAQPTGSEAYTSIDAKIGAYDGTGNIEDKIFTVNGEKFAYVTDPSKLGDDYKDVNYVQTKATDGTVAAEDATAMAKLISAKTGINAEADKTATTSVNLKPSTTATGKGIELQIGANEGQTMSFTLDDMSADALGVGSGSVDLSTQDKAKTATTTIDAAIKKVSKARGQMGAVQNRLEHTINNLDTASENLQTAESRIRDTDMAEEMVNYSKNSILAQAGQSMLAQANQANQGVLTLLQ
;
A
#
# COMPACT_ATOMS: atom_id res chain seq x y z
N MET A 1 -5.35 -19.34 4.07
CA MET A 1 -5.48 -18.40 2.93
C MET A 1 -4.66 -17.17 3.23
N LYS A 2 -3.60 -16.93 2.45
CA LYS A 2 -2.73 -15.76 2.57
C LYS A 2 -3.45 -14.62 1.82
N LEU A 3 -4.22 -13.80 2.53
CA LEU A 3 -5.04 -12.70 1.99
C LEU A 3 -4.18 -11.48 1.58
N LEU A 4 -3.06 -11.72 0.90
CA LEU A 4 -2.06 -10.72 0.51
C LEU A 4 -1.97 -10.57 -1.03
N ASP A 5 -3.06 -10.79 -1.75
CA ASP A 5 -3.15 -10.71 -3.21
C ASP A 5 -3.66 -9.36 -3.75
N GLY A 6 -3.68 -8.29 -2.94
CA GLY A 6 -4.27 -7.01 -3.35
C GLY A 6 -5.74 -6.82 -2.96
N SER A 7 -6.32 -7.75 -2.19
CA SER A 7 -7.72 -7.68 -1.76
C SER A 7 -8.06 -6.71 -0.63
N GLN A 8 -7.05 -6.14 0.04
CA GLN A 8 -7.25 -5.10 1.05
C GLN A 8 -7.26 -3.71 0.38
N SER A 9 -8.42 -3.05 0.38
CA SER A 9 -8.61 -1.64 0.06
C SER A 9 -8.18 -0.79 1.26
N GLY A 10 -7.51 0.36 1.12
CA GLY A 10 -7.08 1.20 2.26
C GLY A 10 -5.64 1.71 2.22
N SER A 11 -5.15 2.30 3.33
CA SER A 11 -3.92 3.11 3.43
C SER A 11 -2.61 2.36 3.13
N LYS A 12 -2.63 1.05 2.85
CA LYS A 12 -1.43 0.30 2.48
C LYS A 12 -1.35 0.15 0.97
N VAL A 13 -0.25 0.66 0.40
CA VAL A 13 0.11 0.43 -1.00
C VAL A 13 0.60 -1.00 -1.17
N GLN A 14 -0.06 -1.77 -2.03
CA GLN A 14 0.39 -3.10 -2.44
C GLN A 14 0.89 -3.02 -3.87
N ALA A 15 2.20 -3.03 -4.07
CA ALA A 15 2.80 -3.08 -5.39
C ALA A 15 3.71 -4.30 -5.51
N SER A 16 3.63 -5.00 -6.65
CA SER A 16 4.51 -6.11 -6.95
C SER A 16 4.92 -6.12 -8.41
N VAL A 17 6.09 -6.68 -8.64
CA VAL A 17 6.71 -6.89 -9.95
C VAL A 17 7.03 -8.37 -10.10
N SER A 18 7.17 -8.85 -11.33
CA SER A 18 7.61 -10.22 -11.59
C SER A 18 9.04 -10.46 -11.05
N LYS A 19 9.38 -11.72 -10.82
CA LYS A 19 10.66 -12.12 -10.20
C LYS A 19 11.88 -11.71 -11.04
N SER A 20 11.71 -11.69 -12.35
CA SER A 20 12.65 -11.21 -13.37
C SER A 20 12.81 -9.68 -13.35
N ALA A 21 11.77 -8.95 -12.95
CA ALA A 21 11.74 -7.49 -12.84
C ALA A 21 11.95 -6.97 -11.41
N ALA A 22 12.44 -7.81 -10.49
CA ALA A 22 12.52 -7.50 -9.05
C ALA A 22 13.35 -6.26 -8.69
N THR A 23 14.25 -5.81 -9.57
CA THR A 23 15.01 -4.56 -9.40
C THR A 23 14.19 -3.31 -9.69
N GLY A 24 13.00 -3.45 -10.30
CA GLY A 24 12.13 -2.36 -10.75
C GLY A 24 11.13 -1.85 -9.72
N ALA A 25 11.01 -2.49 -8.56
CA ALA A 25 10.20 -1.99 -7.45
C ALA A 25 11.04 -1.94 -6.17
N THR A 26 11.18 -0.74 -5.58
CA THR A 26 11.91 -0.55 -4.34
C THR A 26 10.96 0.03 -3.28
N THR A 27 10.84 -0.65 -2.15
CA THR A 27 10.17 -0.07 -0.97
C THR A 27 11.14 0.91 -0.33
N ASN A 28 10.87 2.20 -0.50
CA ASN A 28 11.60 3.26 0.17
C ASN A 28 11.03 3.41 1.57
N HIS A 29 11.84 3.10 2.57
CA HIS A 29 11.48 3.42 3.95
C HIS A 29 11.50 4.95 4.13
N ALA A 30 10.62 5.44 5.00
CA ALA A 30 10.54 6.83 5.38
C ALA A 30 11.94 7.36 5.73
N ALA A 31 12.43 8.36 5.00
CA ALA A 31 13.52 9.18 5.51
C ALA A 31 12.89 10.09 6.56
N VAL A 32 13.20 9.81 7.82
CA VAL A 32 12.48 10.34 8.95
C VAL A 32 13.08 11.67 9.37
N ALA A 33 12.56 12.76 8.84
CA ALA A 33 12.84 14.07 9.40
C ALA A 33 11.66 15.00 9.13
N GLN A 34 10.91 15.41 10.14
CA GLN A 34 10.09 16.61 10.02
C GLN A 34 10.95 17.81 10.44
N VAL A 35 10.98 18.83 9.60
CA VAL A 35 11.69 20.08 9.89
C VAL A 35 10.66 21.15 10.24
N ASN A 36 10.83 21.80 11.39
CA ASN A 36 10.02 22.94 11.81
C ASN A 36 10.95 24.14 11.96
N THR A 37 10.71 25.20 11.21
CA THR A 37 11.53 26.42 11.26
C THR A 37 10.71 27.58 11.80
N SER A 38 11.27 28.40 12.70
CA SER A 38 10.57 29.57 13.25
C SER A 38 10.06 30.51 12.16
N ALA A 39 8.83 30.99 12.32
CA ALA A 39 8.20 31.89 11.35
C ALA A 39 9.00 33.21 11.26
N SER A 40 9.23 33.81 12.42
CA SER A 40 10.00 35.03 12.59
C SER A 40 11.49 34.76 12.85
N ASN A 41 12.32 35.74 12.48
CA ASN A 41 13.73 35.75 12.82
C ASN A 41 13.90 36.08 14.31
N VAL A 42 14.91 35.48 14.94
CA VAL A 42 15.41 35.87 16.26
C VAL A 42 16.00 37.27 16.16
N GLY A 43 15.57 38.15 17.05
CA GLY A 43 16.06 39.52 17.13
C GLY A 43 17.50 39.62 17.64
N GLU A 44 18.12 40.78 17.41
CA GLU A 44 19.40 41.14 18.04
C GLU A 44 19.25 41.21 19.56
N LEU A 45 20.32 40.87 20.29
CA LEU A 45 20.33 40.95 21.76
C LEU A 45 21.35 41.98 22.22
N ALA A 46 20.87 43.05 22.86
CA ALA A 46 21.73 44.10 23.39
C ALA A 46 22.52 43.62 24.61
N SER A 47 23.70 44.19 24.83
CA SER A 47 24.54 43.91 26.00
C SER A 47 23.78 44.18 27.31
N GLY A 48 23.86 43.25 28.25
CA GLY A 48 23.17 43.30 29.54
C GLY A 48 21.67 42.98 29.47
N LYS A 49 21.16 42.50 28.34
CA LYS A 49 19.77 42.03 28.18
C LYS A 49 19.71 40.51 28.08
N SER A 50 18.52 39.98 28.34
CA SER A 50 18.19 38.57 28.19
C SER A 50 16.96 38.40 27.32
N MET A 51 16.88 37.25 26.66
CA MET A 51 15.78 36.83 25.81
C MET A 51 15.34 35.43 26.22
N THR A 52 14.05 35.24 26.41
CA THR A 52 13.44 33.96 26.75
C THR A 52 12.76 33.37 25.53
N TYR A 53 13.19 32.18 25.14
CA TYR A 53 12.62 31.43 24.04
C TYR A 53 11.86 30.23 24.58
N SER A 54 10.58 30.13 24.26
CA SER A 54 9.72 29.03 24.69
C SER A 54 9.22 28.26 23.48
N ILE A 55 9.49 26.96 23.43
CA ILE A 55 9.04 26.05 22.39
C ILE A 55 7.98 25.15 22.99
N THR A 56 6.75 25.30 22.51
CA THR A 56 5.65 24.39 22.83
C THR A 56 5.49 23.41 21.68
N VAL A 57 5.81 22.16 21.94
CA VAL A 57 5.61 21.05 21.01
C VAL A 57 4.28 20.39 21.32
N LEU A 58 3.40 20.31 20.32
CA LEU A 58 2.27 19.39 20.34
C LEU A 58 2.70 18.09 19.68
N ASP A 59 2.80 17.02 20.46
CA ASP A 59 3.09 15.69 19.92
C ASP A 59 1.89 15.12 19.15
N LYS A 60 2.07 13.93 18.55
CA LYS A 60 1.00 13.21 17.81
C LYS A 60 -0.19 12.84 18.68
N ASN A 61 -0.01 12.78 19.99
CA ASN A 61 -1.02 12.46 20.98
C ASN A 61 -1.72 13.73 21.53
N ASN A 62 -1.44 14.90 20.93
CA ASN A 62 -1.93 16.22 21.35
C ASN A 62 -1.53 16.60 22.77
N ASN A 63 -0.43 16.04 23.30
CA ASN A 63 0.17 16.53 24.52
C ASN A 63 1.04 17.73 24.19
N ALA A 64 0.78 18.83 24.88
CA ALA A 64 1.57 20.03 24.78
C ALA A 64 2.71 19.98 25.81
N THR A 65 3.95 19.93 25.35
CA THR A 65 5.14 20.09 26.20
C THR A 65 5.81 21.41 25.86
N THR A 66 5.96 22.27 26.87
CA THR A 66 6.65 23.56 26.70
C THR A 66 8.01 23.52 27.36
N THR A 67 9.03 23.84 26.57
CA THR A 67 10.41 23.98 27.03
C THR A 67 10.85 25.42 26.84
N SER A 68 11.33 26.05 27.91
CA SER A 68 11.75 27.45 27.89
C SER A 68 13.21 27.59 28.29
N VAL A 69 13.97 28.33 27.50
CA VAL A 69 15.36 28.73 27.81
C VAL A 69 15.45 30.24 27.88
N THR A 70 16.32 30.77 28.74
CA THR A 70 16.67 32.20 28.71
C THR A 70 18.14 32.33 28.45
N VAL A 71 18.47 33.14 27.46
CA VAL A 71 19.84 33.44 27.05
C VAL A 71 20.11 34.90 27.40
N SER A 72 21.21 35.16 28.09
CA SER A 72 21.69 36.50 28.42
C SER A 72 22.95 36.79 27.60
N TYR A 73 23.14 38.06 27.23
CA TYR A 73 24.32 38.49 26.49
C TYR A 73 25.12 39.54 27.26
N ASP A 74 26.42 39.32 27.40
CA ASP A 74 27.36 40.27 27.98
C ASP A 74 28.35 40.73 26.90
N GLY A 75 28.22 41.99 26.46
CA GLY A 75 29.09 42.60 25.46
C GLY A 75 30.49 42.95 25.97
N THR A 76 30.75 42.90 27.28
CA THR A 76 32.13 43.09 27.79
C THR A 76 32.97 41.83 27.58
N THR A 77 32.37 40.66 27.81
CA THR A 77 33.01 39.36 27.59
C THR A 77 32.70 38.78 26.20
N ASN A 78 31.73 39.37 25.50
CA ASN A 78 31.12 38.88 24.25
C ASN A 78 30.53 37.47 24.38
N LYS A 79 30.07 37.08 25.58
CA LYS A 79 29.59 35.72 25.86
C LYS A 79 28.08 35.70 25.99
N PHE A 80 27.50 34.58 25.55
CA PHE A 80 26.14 34.21 25.86
C PHE A 80 26.12 33.23 27.03
N THR A 81 25.24 33.46 27.99
CA THR A 81 25.06 32.57 29.16
C THR A 81 23.60 32.17 29.34
N ASP A 82 23.38 30.97 29.86
CA ASP A 82 22.04 30.56 30.32
C ASP A 82 21.74 31.12 31.73
N LYS A 83 20.57 30.76 32.29
CA LYS A 83 20.17 31.18 33.65
C LYS A 83 21.10 30.65 34.74
N ASP A 84 21.80 29.55 34.49
CA ASP A 84 22.70 28.88 35.43
C ASP A 84 24.15 29.36 35.26
N GLY A 85 24.41 30.24 34.29
CA GLY A 85 25.72 30.81 34.01
C GLY A 85 26.58 29.98 33.06
N ASN A 86 26.05 28.93 32.43
CA ASN A 86 26.81 28.12 31.48
C ASN A 86 27.00 28.85 30.15
N GLU A 87 28.16 28.68 29.52
CA GLU A 87 28.51 29.37 28.27
C GLU A 87 27.83 28.74 27.04
N LEU A 88 26.97 29.52 26.41
CA LEU A 88 26.19 29.12 25.23
C LEU A 88 26.86 29.51 23.90
N GLY A 89 27.87 30.37 23.93
CA GLY A 89 28.62 30.79 22.74
C GLY A 89 29.24 32.17 22.91
N THR A 90 29.87 32.67 21.85
CA THR A 90 30.45 34.00 21.80
C THR A 90 29.99 34.77 20.58
N ALA A 91 29.82 36.08 20.72
CA ALA A 91 29.57 36.98 19.59
C ALA A 91 30.89 37.37 18.93
N THR A 92 30.89 37.34 17.60
CA THR A 92 32.05 37.62 16.74
C THR A 92 31.83 38.84 15.86
N GLY A 93 30.59 39.32 15.73
CA GLY A 93 30.22 40.48 14.93
C GLY A 93 30.92 41.78 15.33
N THR A 94 30.90 42.75 14.41
CA THR A 94 31.59 44.05 14.56
C THR A 94 31.05 44.87 15.73
N ASP A 95 29.75 44.75 16.03
CA ASP A 95 29.06 45.50 17.10
C ASP A 95 28.99 44.74 18.43
N LYS A 96 29.72 43.62 18.58
CA LYS A 96 29.64 42.71 19.74
C LYS A 96 29.75 43.39 21.09
N ALA A 97 30.50 44.48 21.22
CA ALA A 97 30.58 45.23 22.48
C ALA A 97 29.22 45.79 22.97
N THR A 98 28.28 46.01 22.04
CA THR A 98 26.98 46.64 22.31
C THR A 98 25.79 45.73 22.04
N LYS A 99 25.88 44.83 21.05
CA LYS A 99 24.81 43.90 20.68
C LYS A 99 25.35 42.67 19.95
N ALA A 100 24.66 41.56 20.07
CA ALA A 100 24.87 40.39 19.22
C ALA A 100 23.83 40.32 18.11
N THR A 101 24.23 39.81 16.94
CA THR A 101 23.34 39.68 15.78
C THR A 101 22.25 38.64 16.03
N GLY A 102 21.12 38.74 15.32
CA GLY A 102 20.04 37.75 15.42
C GLY A 102 20.51 36.32 15.14
N ALA A 103 21.49 36.13 14.25
CA ALA A 103 22.07 34.81 13.99
C ALA A 103 22.90 34.28 15.16
N GLU A 104 23.72 35.13 15.80
CA GLU A 104 24.49 34.72 16.97
C GLU A 104 23.58 34.42 18.16
N THR A 105 22.55 35.26 18.39
CA THR A 105 21.53 35.03 19.41
C THR A 105 20.76 33.73 19.15
N ALA A 106 20.35 33.47 17.91
CA ALA A 106 19.68 32.22 17.53
C ALA A 106 20.57 30.98 17.73
N ALA A 107 21.87 31.07 17.45
CA ALA A 107 22.81 29.97 17.69
C ALA A 107 22.96 29.66 19.18
N ALA A 108 23.04 30.69 20.03
CA ALA A 108 23.08 30.53 21.48
C ALA A 108 21.77 29.92 22.02
N ILE A 109 20.61 30.36 21.49
CA ILE A 109 19.29 29.78 21.83
C ILE A 109 19.20 28.33 21.39
N ALA A 110 19.61 27.99 20.17
CA ALA A 110 19.62 26.62 19.67
C ALA A 110 20.47 25.71 20.57
N LYS A 111 21.67 26.15 20.96
CA LYS A 111 22.52 25.40 21.89
C LYS A 111 21.89 25.24 23.27
N ALA A 112 21.26 26.29 23.80
CA ALA A 112 20.55 26.23 25.07
C ALA A 112 19.41 25.22 25.03
N LEU A 113 18.61 25.23 23.95
CA LEU A 113 17.51 24.29 23.74
C LEU A 113 18.00 22.85 23.55
N SER A 114 19.11 22.63 22.84
CA SER A 114 19.72 21.31 22.67
C SER A 114 20.19 20.69 23.99
N ASN A 115 20.48 21.50 25.02
CA ASN A 115 20.84 21.03 26.36
C ASN A 115 19.62 20.71 27.25
N THR A 116 18.39 20.88 26.74
CA THR A 116 17.15 20.53 27.44
C THR A 116 16.63 19.16 27.00
N SER A 117 15.56 18.67 27.62
CA SER A 117 14.84 17.47 27.18
C SER A 117 14.28 17.56 25.75
N LEU A 118 14.22 18.76 25.16
CA LEU A 118 13.87 18.95 23.76
C LEU A 118 14.98 18.45 22.81
N GLY A 119 16.24 18.54 23.24
CA GLY A 119 17.40 18.06 22.49
C GLY A 119 17.46 16.54 22.35
N ASP A 120 16.76 15.79 23.20
CA ASP A 120 16.67 14.32 23.08
C ASP A 120 15.87 13.91 21.83
N LYS A 121 14.89 14.73 21.44
CA LYS A 121 13.94 14.44 20.35
C LYS A 121 14.23 15.20 19.06
N PHE A 122 14.90 16.33 19.17
CA PHE A 122 15.17 17.23 18.04
C PHE A 122 16.66 17.57 17.95
N ASP A 123 17.18 17.58 16.72
CA ASP A 123 18.37 18.33 16.38
C ASP A 123 17.96 19.79 16.16
N ILE A 124 18.48 20.69 17.00
CA ILE A 124 18.10 22.10 17.03
C ILE A 124 19.28 22.93 16.55
N GLU A 125 19.06 23.68 15.48
CA GLU A 125 20.09 24.45 14.79
C GLU A 125 19.61 25.87 14.47
N ASN A 126 20.57 26.74 14.16
CA ASN A 126 20.31 28.03 13.54
C ASN A 126 20.19 27.86 12.02
N ASP A 127 19.15 28.46 11.44
CA ASP A 127 19.04 28.67 9.99
C ASP A 127 18.85 30.17 9.70
N THR A 128 19.94 30.89 9.45
CA THR A 128 19.91 32.32 9.06
C THR A 128 19.08 33.18 10.03
N ALA A 129 19.41 33.11 11.33
CA ALA A 129 18.68 33.77 12.43
C ALA A 129 17.28 33.20 12.73
N LYS A 130 16.92 32.04 12.19
CA LYS A 130 15.74 31.27 12.60
C LYS A 130 16.14 30.06 13.41
N ILE A 131 15.21 29.56 14.22
CA ILE A 131 15.39 28.29 14.94
C ILE A 131 14.80 27.16 14.10
N LYS A 132 15.64 26.20 13.74
CA LYS A 132 15.28 25.00 12.97
C LYS A 132 15.31 23.78 13.89
N LEU A 133 14.20 23.07 13.97
CA LEU A 133 14.06 21.82 14.71
C LEU A 133 13.88 20.68 13.72
N THR A 134 14.80 19.73 13.73
CA THR A 134 14.73 18.51 12.92
C THR A 134 14.47 17.33 13.84
N THR A 135 13.41 16.56 13.61
CA THR A 135 13.12 15.38 14.45
C THR A 135 14.18 14.30 14.25
N LYS A 136 14.67 13.72 15.33
CA LYS A 136 15.61 12.58 15.29
C LYS A 136 14.93 11.27 14.90
N ASP A 137 13.66 11.10 15.29
CA ASP A 137 12.86 9.88 15.08
C ASP A 137 11.42 10.17 14.63
N ALA A 138 10.78 9.14 14.06
CA ALA A 138 9.47 9.26 13.38
C ALA A 138 8.34 9.35 14.39
N SER A 139 8.52 8.65 15.51
CA SER A 139 7.63 8.70 16.66
C SER A 139 7.49 10.12 17.21
N ASP A 140 8.55 10.91 17.11
CA ASP A 140 8.66 12.22 17.75
C ASP A 140 8.27 13.37 16.83
N SER A 141 7.79 13.09 15.61
CA SER A 141 7.29 14.11 14.69
C SER A 141 6.09 14.86 15.29
N PRO A 142 6.19 16.18 15.54
CA PRO A 142 5.12 16.93 16.18
C PRO A 142 3.95 17.27 15.23
N ASN A 143 2.75 17.34 15.78
CA ASN A 143 1.57 17.86 15.09
C ASN A 143 1.71 19.37 14.82
N SER A 144 2.29 20.11 15.77
CA SER A 144 2.65 21.51 15.57
C SER A 144 3.74 21.95 16.56
N VAL A 145 4.57 22.90 16.14
CA VAL A 145 5.52 23.56 17.03
C VAL A 145 5.15 25.04 17.12
N LEU A 146 4.92 25.54 18.33
CA LEU A 146 4.68 26.94 18.63
C LEU A 146 5.93 27.52 19.28
N ILE A 147 6.33 28.70 18.83
CA ILE A 147 7.51 29.40 19.34
C ILE A 147 7.06 30.75 19.88
N SER A 148 7.31 30.97 21.17
CA SER A 148 7.04 32.23 21.87
C SER A 148 8.35 32.85 22.34
N VAL A 149 8.46 34.18 22.18
CA VAL A 149 9.60 34.97 22.62
C VAL A 149 9.13 35.93 23.70
N ASP A 150 9.85 35.96 24.83
CA ASP A 150 9.61 36.86 25.97
C ASP A 150 8.15 36.92 26.46
N GLY A 151 7.44 35.79 26.37
CA GLY A 151 6.04 35.67 26.81
C GLY A 151 5.01 36.25 25.84
N ALA A 152 5.41 36.64 24.63
CA ALA A 152 4.49 37.00 23.55
C ALA A 152 3.65 35.79 23.08
N ALA A 153 2.60 36.03 22.29
CA ALA A 153 1.82 34.97 21.69
C ALA A 153 2.71 34.05 20.83
N GLY A 154 2.55 32.73 20.98
CA GLY A 154 3.33 31.77 20.22
C GLY A 154 2.98 31.79 18.74
N GLU A 155 3.98 31.91 17.87
CA GLU A 155 3.84 31.78 16.43
C GLU A 155 4.05 30.31 16.01
N VAL A 156 3.25 29.83 15.07
CA VAL A 156 3.41 28.48 14.52
C VAL A 156 4.67 28.44 13.66
N ALA A 157 5.60 27.54 13.96
CA ALA A 157 6.75 27.27 13.13
C ALA A 157 6.32 26.71 11.78
N GLY A 158 6.95 27.16 10.70
CA GLY A 158 6.71 26.64 9.36
C GLY A 158 7.18 25.19 9.29
N ALA A 159 6.23 24.27 9.17
CA ALA A 159 6.52 22.86 8.97
C ALA A 159 6.89 22.60 7.50
N GLN A 160 8.06 22.03 7.29
CA GLN A 160 8.45 21.40 6.03
C GLN A 160 8.45 19.89 6.26
N PRO A 161 7.42 19.16 5.81
CA PRO A 161 7.39 17.72 5.96
C PRO A 161 8.45 17.11 5.02
N THR A 162 9.60 16.74 5.56
CA THR A 162 10.55 15.83 4.89
C THR A 162 10.37 14.37 5.34
N GLY A 163 9.44 14.11 6.27
CA GLY A 163 9.01 12.77 6.65
C GLY A 163 7.96 12.24 5.66
N SER A 164 8.39 11.58 4.60
CA SER A 164 7.46 10.77 3.80
C SER A 164 7.15 9.50 4.59
N GLU A 165 5.90 9.05 4.64
CA GLU A 165 5.59 7.66 5.00
C GLU A 165 6.39 6.70 4.11
N ALA A 166 6.67 5.48 4.57
CA ALA A 166 7.28 4.47 3.73
C ALA A 166 6.44 4.29 2.46
N TYR A 167 7.06 4.43 1.29
CA TYR A 167 6.38 4.40 -0.01
C TYR A 167 7.09 3.42 -0.93
N THR A 168 6.33 2.76 -1.79
CA THR A 168 6.91 1.90 -2.82
C THR A 168 7.13 2.73 -4.08
N SER A 169 8.31 2.63 -4.68
CA SER A 169 8.61 3.28 -5.95
C SER A 169 8.76 2.25 -7.04
N ILE A 170 8.17 2.55 -8.20
CA ILE A 170 8.35 1.81 -9.44
C ILE A 170 9.39 2.56 -10.27
N ASP A 171 10.53 1.94 -10.53
CA ASP A 171 11.65 2.56 -11.24
C ASP A 171 11.62 2.27 -12.76
N ALA A 172 12.42 3.03 -13.51
CA ALA A 172 12.51 2.93 -14.96
C ALA A 172 13.08 1.59 -15.48
N LYS A 173 13.70 0.77 -14.63
CA LYS A 173 14.28 -0.53 -15.02
C LYS A 173 13.23 -1.58 -15.32
N ILE A 174 11.96 -1.36 -14.93
CA ILE A 174 10.84 -2.14 -15.49
C ILE A 174 10.91 -2.12 -17.01
N GLY A 175 11.20 -0.97 -17.62
CA GLY A 175 11.31 -0.78 -19.07
C GLY A 175 9.97 -0.97 -19.79
N ALA A 176 9.93 -0.63 -21.08
CA ALA A 176 8.73 -0.83 -21.89
C ALA A 176 8.72 -2.20 -22.58
N TYR A 177 7.52 -2.72 -22.82
CA TYR A 177 7.31 -3.86 -23.72
C TYR A 177 7.34 -3.38 -25.18
N ASP A 178 8.14 -4.03 -26.01
CA ASP A 178 8.35 -3.68 -27.42
C ASP A 178 7.73 -4.69 -28.41
N GLY A 179 7.02 -5.69 -27.90
CA GLY A 179 6.50 -6.83 -28.67
C GLY A 179 7.45 -8.01 -28.73
N THR A 180 8.60 -7.94 -28.08
CA THR A 180 9.58 -9.03 -28.01
C THR A 180 9.79 -9.49 -26.58
N GLY A 181 10.04 -10.78 -26.40
CA GLY A 181 10.21 -11.39 -25.07
C GLY A 181 8.90 -11.57 -24.32
N ASN A 182 9.02 -11.88 -23.02
CA ASN A 182 7.89 -12.15 -22.15
C ASN A 182 7.32 -10.84 -21.58
N ILE A 183 6.07 -10.51 -21.91
CA ILE A 183 5.40 -9.30 -21.45
C ILE A 183 5.21 -9.27 -19.92
N GLU A 184 5.12 -10.44 -19.26
CA GLU A 184 5.03 -10.54 -17.79
C GLU A 184 6.27 -9.97 -17.08
N ASP A 185 7.41 -9.87 -17.79
CA ASP A 185 8.61 -9.23 -17.27
C ASP A 185 8.48 -7.69 -17.25
N LYS A 186 7.46 -7.14 -17.92
CA LYS A 186 7.20 -5.70 -18.09
C LYS A 186 5.91 -5.24 -17.41
N ILE A 187 5.11 -6.16 -16.89
CA ILE A 187 3.90 -5.88 -16.14
C ILE A 187 4.24 -5.76 -14.66
N PHE A 188 3.67 -4.73 -14.02
CA PHE A 188 3.66 -4.58 -12.57
C PHE A 188 2.24 -4.40 -12.08
N THR A 189 1.97 -4.84 -10.87
CA THR A 189 0.64 -4.74 -10.26
C THR A 189 0.65 -3.72 -9.14
N VAL A 190 -0.34 -2.85 -9.11
CA VAL A 190 -0.57 -1.89 -8.02
C VAL A 190 -2.01 -2.05 -7.53
N ASN A 191 -2.18 -2.41 -6.26
CA ASN A 191 -3.47 -2.70 -5.62
C ASN A 191 -4.36 -3.66 -6.45
N GLY A 192 -3.73 -4.65 -7.09
CA GLY A 192 -4.40 -5.67 -7.91
C GLY A 192 -4.69 -5.26 -9.37
N GLU A 193 -4.50 -4.00 -9.74
CA GLU A 193 -4.53 -3.55 -11.14
C GLU A 193 -3.19 -3.81 -11.82
N LYS A 194 -3.22 -4.32 -13.06
CA LYS A 194 -2.02 -4.54 -13.88
C LYS A 194 -1.69 -3.27 -14.65
N PHE A 195 -0.41 -2.92 -14.67
CA PHE A 195 0.13 -1.77 -15.38
C PHE A 195 1.39 -2.15 -16.17
N ALA A 196 1.60 -1.51 -17.33
CA ALA A 196 2.81 -1.69 -18.12
C ALA A 196 3.18 -0.43 -18.92
N TYR A 197 4.46 -0.27 -19.19
CA TYR A 197 4.92 0.65 -20.24
C TYR A 197 5.02 -0.11 -21.56
N VAL A 198 4.60 0.51 -22.67
CA VAL A 198 4.57 -0.14 -23.99
C VAL A 198 5.13 0.82 -25.04
N THR A 199 5.89 0.33 -26.01
CA THR A 199 6.32 1.18 -27.14
C THR A 199 5.22 1.34 -28.19
N ASP A 200 4.42 0.28 -28.37
CA ASP A 200 3.28 0.23 -29.28
C ASP A 200 2.13 -0.57 -28.66
N PRO A 201 0.98 0.07 -28.34
CA PRO A 201 -0.19 -0.59 -27.78
C PRO A 201 -0.75 -1.75 -28.63
N SER A 202 -0.55 -1.71 -29.95
CA SER A 202 -1.05 -2.74 -30.87
C SER A 202 -0.40 -4.10 -30.65
N LYS A 203 0.73 -4.13 -29.94
CA LYS A 203 1.52 -5.34 -29.67
C LYS A 203 1.14 -6.05 -28.37
N LEU A 204 0.22 -5.50 -27.58
CA LEU A 204 -0.22 -6.13 -26.31
C LEU A 204 -1.00 -7.42 -26.53
N GLY A 205 -1.60 -7.62 -27.72
CA GLY A 205 -2.41 -8.79 -28.02
C GLY A 205 -3.72 -8.84 -27.22
N ASP A 206 -4.63 -9.71 -27.64
CA ASP A 206 -5.98 -9.81 -27.04
C ASP A 206 -5.97 -10.39 -25.62
N ASP A 207 -4.92 -11.14 -25.27
CA ASP A 207 -4.75 -11.81 -23.99
C ASP A 207 -4.45 -10.84 -22.82
N TYR A 208 -4.02 -9.61 -23.13
CA TYR A 208 -3.59 -8.60 -22.13
C TYR A 208 -4.47 -7.35 -22.10
N LYS A 209 -5.74 -7.49 -22.51
CA LYS A 209 -6.75 -6.42 -22.47
C LYS A 209 -7.05 -5.87 -21.06
N ASP A 210 -6.66 -6.61 -20.02
CA ASP A 210 -6.78 -6.24 -18.61
C ASP A 210 -5.61 -5.38 -18.10
N VAL A 211 -4.56 -5.19 -18.91
CA VAL A 211 -3.38 -4.39 -18.57
C VAL A 211 -3.61 -2.93 -18.94
N ASN A 212 -3.53 -2.04 -17.94
CA ASN A 212 -3.56 -0.60 -18.15
C ASN A 212 -2.16 -0.12 -18.59
N TYR A 213 -2.04 0.52 -19.76
CA TYR A 213 -0.72 0.86 -20.30
C TYR A 213 -0.49 2.36 -20.48
N VAL A 214 0.79 2.74 -20.47
CA VAL A 214 1.26 4.04 -20.95
C VAL A 214 2.21 3.79 -22.12
N GLN A 215 1.95 4.46 -23.24
CA GLN A 215 2.86 4.41 -24.38
C GLN A 215 4.09 5.27 -24.09
N THR A 216 5.28 4.69 -24.18
CA THR A 216 6.53 5.45 -24.03
C THR A 216 6.77 6.34 -25.22
N LYS A 217 7.23 7.56 -24.95
CA LYS A 217 7.60 8.50 -26.01
C LYS A 217 8.87 8.08 -26.76
N ALA A 218 9.79 7.42 -26.06
CA ALA A 218 11.00 6.89 -26.65
C ALA A 218 10.73 5.52 -27.30
N THR A 219 11.21 5.36 -28.54
CA THR A 219 11.07 4.12 -29.33
C THR A 219 12.05 3.02 -28.91
N ASP A 220 13.03 3.34 -28.07
CA ASP A 220 14.03 2.41 -27.53
C ASP A 220 13.55 1.68 -26.26
N GLY A 221 12.31 1.93 -25.83
CA GLY A 221 11.70 1.31 -24.65
C GLY A 221 12.19 1.89 -23.32
N THR A 222 12.90 3.02 -23.34
CA THR A 222 13.25 3.77 -22.13
C THR A 222 12.03 4.53 -21.58
N VAL A 223 11.93 4.60 -20.25
CA VAL A 223 10.85 5.33 -19.56
C VAL A 223 11.32 6.76 -19.28
N ALA A 224 10.70 7.74 -19.93
CA ALA A 224 10.99 9.16 -19.73
C ALA A 224 10.17 9.77 -18.57
N ALA A 225 10.48 11.02 -18.20
CA ALA A 225 9.82 11.70 -17.09
C ALA A 225 8.32 11.97 -17.36
N GLU A 226 7.97 12.25 -18.61
CA GLU A 226 6.60 12.41 -19.04
C GLU A 226 5.82 11.09 -18.97
N ASP A 227 6.46 9.97 -19.29
CA ASP A 227 5.87 8.63 -19.22
C ASP A 227 5.57 8.24 -17.77
N ALA A 228 6.53 8.47 -16.86
CA ALA A 228 6.33 8.27 -15.42
C ALA A 228 5.20 9.14 -14.86
N THR A 229 5.09 10.40 -15.33
CA THR A 229 3.98 11.29 -14.93
C THR A 229 2.63 10.81 -15.45
N ALA A 230 2.56 10.32 -16.69
CA ALA A 230 1.35 9.73 -17.25
C ALA A 230 0.94 8.46 -16.48
N MET A 231 1.92 7.62 -16.14
CA MET A 231 1.71 6.39 -15.37
C MET A 231 1.21 6.70 -13.96
N ALA A 232 1.80 7.68 -13.28
CA ALA A 232 1.36 8.14 -11.97
C ALA A 232 -0.12 8.60 -11.97
N LYS A 233 -0.53 9.36 -13.00
CA LYS A 233 -1.93 9.76 -13.18
C LYS A 233 -2.85 8.56 -13.42
N LEU A 234 -2.43 7.62 -14.26
CA LEU A 234 -3.21 6.44 -14.58
C LEU A 234 -3.39 5.52 -13.36
N ILE A 235 -2.32 5.30 -12.58
CA ILE A 235 -2.37 4.54 -11.34
C ILE A 235 -3.30 5.24 -10.34
N SER A 236 -3.15 6.54 -10.12
CA SER A 236 -4.02 7.30 -9.22
C SER A 236 -5.49 7.21 -9.63
N ALA A 237 -5.79 7.30 -10.94
CA ALA A 237 -7.16 7.21 -11.44
C ALA A 237 -7.76 5.80 -11.31
N LYS A 238 -6.96 4.75 -11.48
CA LYS A 238 -7.43 3.36 -11.49
C LYS A 238 -7.47 2.72 -10.11
N THR A 239 -6.56 3.12 -9.23
CA THR A 239 -6.38 2.50 -7.90
C THR A 239 -6.77 3.42 -6.75
N GLY A 240 -6.95 4.73 -6.99
CA GLY A 240 -7.21 5.72 -5.93
C GLY A 240 -6.01 6.00 -5.00
N ILE A 241 -4.85 5.39 -5.26
CA ILE A 241 -3.58 5.62 -4.55
C ILE A 241 -3.05 7.01 -4.91
N ASN A 242 -2.31 7.66 -4.00
CA ASN A 242 -1.60 8.88 -4.35
C ASN A 242 -0.28 8.54 -5.06
N ALA A 243 -0.33 8.34 -6.38
CA ALA A 243 0.84 8.09 -7.20
C ALA A 243 1.36 9.40 -7.81
N GLU A 244 2.65 9.68 -7.62
CA GLU A 244 3.33 10.88 -8.09
C GLU A 244 4.64 10.50 -8.78
N ALA A 245 5.03 11.21 -9.85
CA ALA A 245 6.38 11.07 -10.40
C ALA A 245 7.43 11.58 -9.39
N ASP A 246 8.57 10.90 -9.31
CA ASP A 246 9.66 11.27 -8.42
C ASP A 246 10.27 12.61 -8.84
N LYS A 247 10.36 13.56 -7.91
CA LYS A 247 10.89 14.92 -8.18
C LYS A 247 12.40 14.96 -8.42
N THR A 248 13.12 13.90 -8.04
CA THR A 248 14.59 13.81 -8.05
C THR A 248 15.08 12.88 -9.15
N ALA A 249 14.54 11.66 -9.24
CA ALA A 249 14.91 10.70 -10.28
C ALA A 249 14.16 10.94 -11.59
N THR A 250 13.01 11.63 -11.56
CA THR A 250 12.11 11.98 -12.68
C THR A 250 11.56 10.82 -13.51
N THR A 251 12.21 9.66 -13.54
CA THR A 251 11.82 8.48 -14.31
C THR A 251 11.22 7.35 -13.45
N SER A 252 10.91 7.63 -12.18
CA SER A 252 10.25 6.69 -11.26
C SER A 252 8.91 7.22 -10.77
N VAL A 253 8.02 6.31 -10.38
CA VAL A 253 6.69 6.60 -9.83
C VAL A 253 6.65 6.20 -8.37
N ASN A 254 6.37 7.17 -7.51
CA ASN A 254 6.26 6.99 -6.07
C ASN A 254 4.80 6.75 -5.69
N LEU A 255 4.52 5.57 -5.16
CA LEU A 255 3.19 5.12 -4.76
C LEU A 255 3.01 5.36 -3.25
N LYS A 256 2.22 6.37 -2.89
CA LYS A 256 1.97 6.75 -1.50
C LYS A 256 0.58 6.30 -1.03
N PRO A 257 0.44 5.91 0.25
CA PRO A 257 -0.85 5.69 0.89
C PRO A 257 -1.91 6.74 0.54
N SER A 258 -3.16 6.29 0.36
CA SER A 258 -4.31 7.16 0.17
C SER A 258 -5.51 6.58 0.89
N THR A 259 -6.32 7.44 1.52
CA THR A 259 -7.60 7.08 2.13
C THR A 259 -8.67 6.70 1.10
N THR A 260 -8.39 6.93 -0.20
CA THR A 260 -9.25 6.59 -1.33
C THR A 260 -8.75 5.37 -2.11
N ALA A 261 -7.65 4.74 -1.66
CA ALA A 261 -7.07 3.60 -2.34
C ALA A 261 -8.04 2.40 -2.33
N THR A 262 -8.42 1.94 -3.51
CA THR A 262 -9.31 0.79 -3.74
C THR A 262 -8.47 -0.35 -4.33
N GLY A 263 -8.50 -1.51 -3.67
CA GLY A 263 -7.94 -2.75 -4.23
C GLY A 263 -8.94 -3.43 -5.17
N LYS A 264 -8.47 -4.23 -6.13
CA LYS A 264 -9.34 -5.06 -7.00
C LYS A 264 -10.23 -6.05 -6.24
N GLY A 265 -9.91 -6.35 -4.98
CA GLY A 265 -10.65 -7.33 -4.17
C GLY A 265 -10.27 -8.77 -4.50
N ILE A 266 -10.97 -9.72 -3.90
CA ILE A 266 -10.84 -11.15 -4.19
C ILE A 266 -11.84 -11.49 -5.29
N GLU A 267 -11.35 -12.05 -6.39
CA GLU A 267 -12.19 -12.67 -7.42
C GLU A 267 -12.20 -14.19 -7.23
N LEU A 268 -13.39 -14.76 -7.06
CA LEU A 268 -13.60 -16.20 -6.93
C LEU A 268 -14.28 -16.74 -8.18
N GLN A 269 -13.69 -17.77 -8.78
CA GLN A 269 -14.38 -18.58 -9.78
C GLN A 269 -15.44 -19.43 -9.06
N ILE A 270 -16.71 -19.15 -9.32
CA ILE A 270 -17.86 -19.78 -8.63
C ILE A 270 -18.68 -20.67 -9.56
N GLY A 271 -18.18 -20.98 -10.76
CA GLY A 271 -18.88 -21.80 -11.73
C GLY A 271 -17.93 -22.53 -12.69
N ALA A 272 -18.48 -23.44 -13.49
CA ALA A 272 -17.70 -24.31 -14.37
C ALA A 272 -17.22 -23.62 -15.66
N ASN A 273 -17.87 -22.53 -16.07
CA ASN A 273 -17.56 -21.83 -17.33
C ASN A 273 -16.76 -20.55 -17.11
N GLU A 274 -16.01 -20.15 -18.13
CA GLU A 274 -15.28 -18.89 -18.16
C GLU A 274 -16.21 -17.68 -17.90
N GLY A 275 -15.75 -16.73 -17.09
CA GLY A 275 -16.52 -15.53 -16.72
C GLY A 275 -17.57 -15.73 -15.62
N GLN A 276 -17.73 -16.94 -15.09
CA GLN A 276 -18.58 -17.20 -13.92
C GLN A 276 -17.83 -16.88 -12.62
N THR A 277 -17.47 -15.62 -12.46
CA THR A 277 -16.73 -15.13 -11.30
C THR A 277 -17.58 -14.28 -10.37
N MET A 278 -17.12 -14.14 -9.14
CA MET A 278 -17.67 -13.23 -8.16
C MET A 278 -16.53 -12.50 -7.47
N SER A 279 -16.55 -11.18 -7.57
CA SER A 279 -15.60 -10.32 -6.88
C SER A 279 -16.20 -9.74 -5.59
N PHE A 280 -15.35 -9.61 -4.56
CA PHE A 280 -15.67 -8.80 -3.40
C PHE A 280 -14.42 -8.12 -2.86
N THR A 281 -14.57 -6.90 -2.36
CA THR A 281 -13.50 -6.11 -1.77
C THR A 281 -13.72 -5.98 -0.26
N LEU A 282 -12.62 -5.95 0.50
CA LEU A 282 -12.66 -5.61 1.92
C LEU A 282 -11.80 -4.36 2.15
N ASP A 283 -12.39 -3.35 2.76
CA ASP A 283 -11.65 -2.16 3.20
C ASP A 283 -10.72 -2.49 4.38
N ASP A 284 -9.70 -1.66 4.61
CA ASP A 284 -8.70 -1.87 5.64
C ASP A 284 -9.36 -1.69 7.00
N MET A 285 -9.41 -2.79 7.76
CA MET A 285 -9.99 -2.85 9.10
C MET A 285 -8.94 -2.63 10.19
N SER A 286 -7.75 -2.11 9.85
CA SER A 286 -6.75 -1.69 10.82
C SER A 286 -7.27 -0.53 11.69
N ALA A 287 -6.75 -0.41 12.91
CA ALA A 287 -7.17 0.64 13.84
C ALA A 287 -7.00 2.04 13.22
N ASP A 288 -5.89 2.27 12.51
CA ASP A 288 -5.61 3.53 11.83
C ASP A 288 -6.61 3.82 10.70
N ALA A 289 -6.91 2.84 9.84
CA ALA A 289 -7.88 3.01 8.74
C ALA A 289 -9.34 3.16 9.22
N LEU A 290 -9.66 2.57 10.37
CA LEU A 290 -10.94 2.75 11.05
C LEU A 290 -11.05 4.10 11.78
N GLY A 291 -9.96 4.87 11.88
CA GLY A 291 -9.91 6.14 12.60
C GLY A 291 -9.90 5.98 14.12
N VAL A 292 -9.59 4.77 14.63
CA VAL A 292 -9.42 4.47 16.07
C VAL A 292 -7.97 4.17 16.42
N GLY A 293 -7.05 4.55 15.52
CA GLY A 293 -5.62 4.43 15.68
C GLY A 293 -5.07 5.34 16.78
N SER A 294 -3.76 5.24 16.98
CA SER A 294 -3.04 5.94 18.06
C SER A 294 -3.36 7.44 18.07
N GLY A 295 -4.01 7.93 19.14
CA GLY A 295 -4.35 9.35 19.32
C GLY A 295 -5.74 9.78 18.79
N SER A 296 -6.46 8.92 18.07
CA SER A 296 -7.81 9.24 17.54
C SER A 296 -8.94 9.01 18.55
N VAL A 297 -8.66 8.23 19.60
CA VAL A 297 -9.56 7.94 20.72
C VAL A 297 -8.92 8.47 22.00
N ASP A 298 -9.42 9.61 22.49
CA ASP A 298 -8.97 10.23 23.72
C ASP A 298 -10.15 10.39 24.69
N LEU A 299 -10.00 9.84 25.89
CA LEU A 299 -11.00 9.84 26.96
C LEU A 299 -10.62 10.78 28.13
N SER A 300 -9.55 11.55 27.99
CA SER A 300 -8.99 12.41 29.06
C SER A 300 -9.89 13.57 29.47
N THR A 301 -10.82 13.99 28.61
CA THR A 301 -11.78 15.07 28.90
C THR A 301 -13.18 14.68 28.44
N GLN A 302 -14.20 15.30 29.02
CA GLN A 302 -15.60 15.00 28.69
C GLN A 302 -15.93 15.25 27.21
N ASP A 303 -15.39 16.31 26.61
CA ASP A 303 -15.66 16.63 25.20
C ASP A 303 -14.89 15.73 24.23
N LYS A 304 -13.66 15.33 24.59
CA LYS A 304 -12.92 14.31 23.84
C LYS A 304 -13.60 12.94 23.93
N ALA A 305 -14.16 12.59 25.09
CA ALA A 305 -14.92 11.34 25.26
C ALA A 305 -16.18 11.29 24.39
N LYS A 306 -16.91 12.41 24.22
CA LYS A 306 -18.05 12.50 23.29
C LYS A 306 -17.62 12.28 21.84
N THR A 307 -16.51 12.89 21.44
CA THR A 307 -15.95 12.76 20.09
C THR A 307 -15.46 11.34 19.84
N ALA A 308 -14.74 10.76 20.80
CA ALA A 308 -14.27 9.38 20.76
C ALA A 308 -15.43 8.38 20.61
N THR A 309 -16.55 8.60 21.30
CA THR A 309 -17.75 7.76 21.16
C THR A 309 -18.30 7.80 19.73
N THR A 310 -18.29 8.97 19.09
CA THR A 310 -18.72 9.13 17.69
C THR A 310 -17.77 8.43 16.72
N THR A 311 -16.45 8.58 16.94
CA THR A 311 -15.42 7.91 16.13
C THR A 311 -15.51 6.39 16.24
N ILE A 312 -15.69 5.87 17.46
CA ILE A 312 -15.87 4.44 17.72
C ILE A 312 -17.17 3.93 17.08
N ASP A 313 -18.28 4.67 17.18
CA ASP A 313 -19.54 4.30 16.53
C ASP A 313 -19.39 4.24 15.00
N ALA A 314 -18.67 5.20 14.41
CA ALA A 314 -18.35 5.19 12.97
C ALA A 314 -17.48 3.97 12.59
N ALA A 315 -16.47 3.64 13.39
CA ALA A 315 -15.64 2.46 13.19
C ALA A 315 -16.46 1.15 13.30
N ILE A 316 -17.32 1.03 14.31
CA ILE A 316 -18.22 -0.11 14.50
C ILE A 316 -19.16 -0.24 13.31
N LYS A 317 -19.72 0.87 12.81
CA LYS A 317 -20.59 0.88 11.61
C LYS A 317 -19.84 0.40 10.37
N LYS A 318 -18.60 0.85 10.16
CA LYS A 318 -17.74 0.35 9.06
C LYS A 318 -17.51 -1.15 9.16
N VAL A 319 -17.08 -1.65 10.33
CA VAL A 319 -16.85 -3.09 10.55
C VAL A 319 -18.14 -3.89 10.37
N SER A 320 -19.27 -3.38 10.88
CA SER A 320 -20.57 -4.04 10.76
C SER A 320 -21.04 -4.10 9.31
N LYS A 321 -20.83 -3.03 8.53
CA LYS A 321 -21.11 -3.01 7.09
C LYS A 321 -20.27 -4.05 6.35
N ALA A 322 -18.96 -4.10 6.63
CA ALA A 322 -18.05 -5.09 6.04
C ALA A 322 -18.48 -6.53 6.36
N ARG A 323 -18.84 -6.82 7.62
CA ARG A 323 -19.39 -8.13 8.02
C ARG A 323 -20.71 -8.45 7.32
N GLY A 324 -21.59 -7.47 7.17
CA GLY A 324 -22.85 -7.63 6.45
C GLY A 324 -22.63 -7.98 4.98
N GLN A 325 -21.67 -7.32 4.32
CA GLN A 325 -21.28 -7.63 2.94
C GLN A 325 -20.68 -9.04 2.84
N MET A 326 -19.80 -9.43 3.76
CA MET A 326 -19.23 -10.79 3.80
C MET A 326 -20.30 -11.86 4.03
N GLY A 327 -21.29 -11.59 4.90
CA GLY A 327 -22.42 -12.49 5.11
C GLY A 327 -23.30 -12.63 3.86
N ALA A 328 -23.55 -11.53 3.14
CA ALA A 328 -24.26 -11.58 1.86
C ALA A 328 -23.49 -12.39 0.81
N VAL A 329 -22.17 -12.21 0.73
CA VAL A 329 -21.28 -12.99 -0.14
C VAL A 329 -21.32 -14.48 0.23
N GLN A 330 -21.24 -14.82 1.51
CA GLN A 330 -21.33 -16.19 2.00
C GLN A 330 -22.66 -16.84 1.61
N ASN A 331 -23.80 -16.16 1.82
CA ASN A 331 -25.11 -16.67 1.42
C ASN A 331 -25.17 -16.93 -0.09
N ARG A 332 -24.59 -16.03 -0.89
CA ARG A 332 -24.56 -16.19 -2.35
C ARG A 332 -23.69 -17.38 -2.76
N LEU A 333 -22.54 -17.60 -2.11
CA LEU A 333 -21.71 -18.78 -2.33
C LEU A 333 -22.45 -20.06 -1.97
N GLU A 334 -23.13 -20.10 -0.82
CA GLU A 334 -23.87 -21.28 -0.37
C GLU A 334 -25.01 -21.64 -1.32
N HIS A 335 -25.75 -20.64 -1.82
CA HIS A 335 -26.75 -20.87 -2.87
C HIS A 335 -26.12 -21.34 -4.19
N THR A 336 -24.96 -20.79 -4.56
CA THR A 336 -24.26 -21.20 -5.79
C THR A 336 -23.75 -22.62 -5.69
N ILE A 337 -23.20 -23.03 -4.53
CA ILE A 337 -22.76 -24.40 -4.24
C ILE A 337 -23.94 -25.36 -4.36
N ASN A 338 -25.05 -25.09 -3.67
CA ASN A 338 -26.24 -25.95 -3.74
C ASN A 338 -26.76 -26.11 -5.18
N ASN A 339 -26.74 -25.03 -5.97
CA ASN A 339 -27.13 -25.09 -7.37
C ASN A 339 -26.13 -25.88 -8.23
N LEU A 340 -24.83 -25.72 -8.00
CA LEU A 340 -23.79 -26.47 -8.68
C LEU A 340 -23.82 -27.96 -8.34
N ASP A 341 -24.06 -28.33 -7.09
CA ASP A 341 -24.18 -29.72 -6.66
C ASP A 341 -25.38 -30.39 -7.37
N THR A 342 -26.52 -29.68 -7.43
CA THR A 342 -27.69 -30.15 -8.17
C THR A 342 -27.39 -30.29 -9.67
N ALA A 343 -26.68 -29.32 -10.26
CA ALA A 343 -26.28 -29.39 -11.66
C ALA A 343 -25.29 -30.54 -11.91
N SER A 344 -24.34 -30.78 -11.00
CA SER A 344 -23.37 -31.87 -11.06
C SER A 344 -24.05 -33.23 -10.98
N GLU A 345 -25.02 -33.40 -10.08
CA GLU A 345 -25.82 -34.64 -9.98
C GLU A 345 -26.60 -34.91 -11.27
N ASN A 346 -27.21 -33.87 -11.84
CA ASN A 346 -27.93 -33.97 -13.12
C ASN A 346 -26.99 -34.31 -14.29
N LEU A 347 -25.82 -33.69 -14.35
CA LEU A 347 -24.82 -33.96 -15.38
C LEU A 347 -24.23 -35.36 -15.25
N GLN A 348 -23.92 -35.82 -14.03
CA GLN A 348 -23.44 -37.17 -13.78
C GLN A 348 -24.52 -38.21 -14.13
N THR A 349 -25.79 -37.93 -13.85
CA THR A 349 -26.91 -38.77 -14.27
C THR A 349 -27.06 -38.82 -15.80
N ALA A 350 -26.90 -37.67 -16.47
CA ALA A 350 -26.92 -37.61 -17.93
C ALA A 350 -25.72 -38.35 -18.55
N GLU A 351 -24.53 -38.22 -17.96
CA GLU A 351 -23.33 -38.96 -18.36
C GLU A 351 -23.55 -40.47 -18.18
N SER A 352 -24.06 -40.90 -17.02
CA SER A 352 -24.37 -42.30 -16.73
C SER A 352 -25.34 -42.87 -17.77
N ARG A 353 -26.38 -42.13 -18.18
CA ARG A 353 -27.29 -42.59 -19.27
C ARG A 353 -26.62 -42.74 -20.64
N ILE A 354 -25.56 -41.98 -20.91
CA ILE A 354 -24.86 -42.01 -22.20
C ILE A 354 -23.76 -43.07 -22.19
N ARG A 355 -23.03 -43.17 -21.08
CA ARG A 355 -21.81 -43.98 -20.96
C ARG A 355 -22.08 -45.35 -20.38
N ASP A 356 -22.96 -45.43 -19.39
CA ASP A 356 -23.24 -46.67 -18.69
C ASP A 356 -24.29 -47.45 -19.47
N THR A 357 -24.04 -48.74 -19.65
CA THR A 357 -24.98 -49.67 -20.26
C THR A 357 -25.89 -50.25 -19.20
N ASP A 358 -27.16 -50.47 -19.52
CA ASP A 358 -28.05 -51.26 -18.66
C ASP A 358 -27.54 -52.72 -18.62
N MET A 359 -26.95 -53.10 -17.49
CA MET A 359 -26.41 -54.44 -17.28
C MET A 359 -27.47 -55.52 -17.45
N ALA A 360 -28.75 -55.25 -17.18
CA ALA A 360 -29.79 -56.24 -17.38
C ALA A 360 -29.99 -56.53 -18.87
N GLU A 361 -30.06 -55.49 -19.70
CA GLU A 361 -30.19 -55.64 -21.16
C GLU A 361 -28.92 -56.25 -21.78
N GLU A 362 -27.74 -55.79 -21.37
CA GLU A 362 -26.47 -56.31 -21.89
C GLU A 362 -26.24 -57.76 -21.49
N MET A 363 -26.66 -58.19 -20.29
CA MET A 363 -26.59 -59.60 -19.89
C MET A 363 -27.55 -60.49 -20.66
N VAL A 364 -28.72 -59.99 -21.06
CA VAL A 364 -29.65 -60.71 -21.95
C VAL A 364 -29.04 -60.85 -23.34
N ASN A 365 -28.47 -59.77 -23.89
CA ASN A 365 -27.79 -59.81 -25.18
C ASN A 365 -26.55 -60.71 -25.16
N TYR A 366 -25.75 -60.64 -24.11
CA TYR A 366 -24.60 -61.51 -23.89
C TYR A 366 -25.02 -62.98 -23.79
N SER A 367 -26.05 -63.29 -23.00
CA SER A 367 -26.58 -64.66 -22.87
C SER A 367 -27.11 -65.18 -24.20
N LYS A 368 -27.89 -64.37 -24.93
CA LYS A 368 -28.37 -64.67 -26.28
C LYS A 368 -27.21 -64.94 -27.24
N ASN A 369 -26.18 -64.11 -27.25
CA ASN A 369 -25.01 -64.26 -28.11
C ASN A 369 -24.18 -65.48 -27.73
N SER A 370 -24.02 -65.79 -26.44
CA SER A 370 -23.35 -66.99 -25.96
C SER A 370 -24.10 -68.26 -26.37
N ILE A 371 -25.44 -68.27 -26.26
CA ILE A 371 -26.29 -69.37 -26.72
C ILE A 371 -26.19 -69.51 -28.25
N LEU A 372 -26.21 -68.40 -29.00
CA LEU A 372 -26.03 -68.41 -30.46
C LEU A 372 -24.65 -68.92 -30.87
N ALA A 373 -23.58 -68.55 -30.16
CA ALA A 373 -22.23 -69.04 -30.43
C ALA A 373 -22.11 -70.54 -30.15
N GLN A 374 -22.67 -71.02 -29.03
CA GLN A 374 -22.73 -72.45 -28.71
C GLN A 374 -23.56 -73.22 -29.74
N ALA A 375 -24.75 -72.71 -30.09
CA ALA A 375 -25.60 -73.29 -31.13
C ALA A 375 -24.91 -73.30 -32.50
N GLY A 376 -24.22 -72.21 -32.87
CA GLY A 376 -23.44 -72.12 -34.10
C GLY A 376 -22.30 -73.12 -34.15
N GLN A 377 -21.57 -73.33 -33.05
CA GLN A 377 -20.56 -74.38 -32.94
C GLN A 377 -21.16 -75.79 -33.05
N SER A 378 -22.28 -76.07 -32.36
CA SER A 378 -22.97 -77.35 -32.47
C SER A 378 -23.52 -77.60 -33.87
N MET A 379 -24.06 -76.57 -34.54
CA MET A 379 -24.52 -76.65 -35.92
C MET A 379 -23.37 -76.86 -36.90
N LEU A 380 -22.24 -76.17 -36.73
CA LEU A 380 -21.03 -76.41 -37.53
C LEU A 380 -20.50 -77.83 -37.33
N ALA A 381 -20.48 -78.33 -36.09
CA ALA A 381 -20.07 -79.70 -35.80
C ALA A 381 -21.01 -80.72 -36.46
N GLN A 382 -22.32 -80.51 -36.40
CA GLN A 382 -23.32 -81.38 -37.01
C GLN A 382 -23.29 -81.32 -38.55
N ALA A 383 -23.09 -80.14 -39.14
CA ALA A 383 -22.92 -79.99 -40.59
C ALA A 383 -21.63 -80.66 -41.10
N ASN A 384 -20.54 -80.58 -40.34
CA ASN A 384 -19.30 -81.29 -40.65
C ASN A 384 -19.45 -82.81 -40.53
N GLN A 385 -20.18 -83.32 -39.53
CA GLN A 385 -20.50 -84.75 -39.42
C GLN A 385 -21.38 -85.25 -40.56
N ALA A 386 -22.40 -84.47 -40.95
CA ALA A 386 -23.24 -84.80 -42.10
C ALA A 386 -22.43 -84.88 -43.41
N ASN A 387 -21.49 -83.94 -43.62
CA ASN A 387 -20.58 -83.99 -44.77
C ASN A 387 -19.65 -85.21 -44.76
N GLN A 388 -19.14 -85.62 -43.58
CA GLN A 388 -18.35 -86.85 -43.45
C GLN A 388 -19.19 -88.11 -43.71
N GLY A 389 -20.45 -88.14 -43.28
CA GLY A 389 -21.40 -89.22 -43.56
C GLY A 389 -21.71 -89.39 -45.05
N VAL A 390 -21.74 -88.30 -45.81
CA VAL A 390 -21.88 -88.34 -47.28
C VAL A 390 -20.60 -88.85 -47.95
N LEU A 391 -19.41 -88.49 -47.44
CA LEU A 391 -18.15 -89.03 -47.96
C LEU A 391 -18.03 -90.54 -47.76
N THR A 392 -18.53 -91.10 -46.64
CA THR A 392 -18.61 -92.55 -46.43
C THR A 392 -19.60 -93.26 -47.35
N LEU A 393 -20.55 -92.54 -47.95
CA LEU A 393 -21.51 -93.09 -48.92
C LEU A 393 -20.97 -93.08 -50.36
N LEU A 394 -19.94 -92.28 -50.62
CA LEU A 394 -19.31 -92.11 -51.94
C LEU A 394 -18.02 -92.92 -52.12
N GLN A 395 -17.63 -93.70 -51.10
CA GLN A 395 -16.40 -94.50 -51.10
C GLN A 395 -16.70 -96.00 -51.21
#